data_AF-A0A9W8B2K0-F1
#
_entry.id   AF-A0A9W8B2K0-F1
#
_cell.length_a   1.000
_cell.length_b   1.000
_cell.length_c   1.000
_cell.angle_alpha   90.00
_cell.angle_beta   90.00
_cell.angle_gamma   90.00
#
_symmetry.space_group_name_H-M   'P 1'
#
loop_
_entity.id
_entity.type
_entity.pdbx_description
1 polymer ?
#
loop_
_entity_poly.entity_id
_entity_poly.type
_entity_poly.pdbx_seq_one_letter_code
_entity_poly.pdbx_strand_id
1 'polypeptide(L)'
;MPKPRQRQRPADQERFQELDDISEAEKRRIIEETGILKKIPKPASKQPSSAQTKGASDPAKDGDDDAYELADEVPFLVALLYTFPATFIYGTFEVLVQQQYGMDWTALEVLGKSVKAFPMLLTFIYFTYKFRSQTWMKAFQWLTSTAAGAYFMYLNLYAPAVGIMRQCPGLITVWIYGIFMLDNLP
;
A
#
# COMPACT_ATOMS: atom_id res chain seq x y z
N MET A 1 -45.72 28.20 10.95
CA MET A 1 -45.34 27.87 12.35
C MET A 1 -45.21 26.35 12.46
N PRO A 2 -43.99 25.79 12.58
CA PRO A 2 -43.79 24.35 12.74
C PRO A 2 -43.79 23.97 14.23
N LYS A 3 -44.60 22.96 14.59
CA LYS A 3 -44.56 22.31 15.93
C LYS A 3 -43.27 21.48 16.04
N PRO A 4 -42.54 21.53 17.16
CA PRO A 4 -41.37 20.68 17.37
C PRO A 4 -41.84 19.23 17.62
N ARG A 5 -41.39 18.30 16.77
CA ARG A 5 -41.66 16.87 16.93
C ARG A 5 -40.78 16.33 18.06
N GLN A 6 -41.42 16.05 19.17
CA GLN A 6 -40.85 15.53 20.41
C GLN A 6 -40.08 14.23 20.15
N ARG A 7 -38.82 14.21 20.61
CA ARG A 7 -37.85 13.12 20.50
C ARG A 7 -38.30 11.97 21.40
N GLN A 8 -39.02 10.98 20.86
CA GLN A 8 -39.27 9.71 21.55
C GLN A 8 -38.00 8.84 21.45
N ARG A 9 -37.16 8.89 22.48
CA ARG A 9 -36.18 7.85 22.83
C ARG A 9 -36.25 7.69 24.35
N PRO A 10 -37.00 6.69 24.82
CA PRO A 10 -36.35 5.69 25.67
C PRO A 10 -36.82 4.23 25.45
N ALA A 11 -37.83 3.97 24.60
CA ALA A 11 -38.46 2.63 24.51
C ALA A 11 -37.70 1.60 23.65
N ASP A 12 -36.92 2.04 22.66
CA ASP A 12 -36.17 1.10 21.79
C ASP A 12 -34.91 0.55 22.46
N GLN A 13 -34.35 1.26 23.44
CA GLN A 13 -33.07 0.89 24.05
C GLN A 13 -33.22 -0.23 25.10
N GLU A 14 -34.37 -0.27 25.78
CA GLU A 14 -34.73 -1.37 26.70
C GLU A 14 -35.02 -2.67 25.94
N ARG A 15 -35.60 -2.59 24.72
CA ARG A 15 -35.87 -3.76 23.88
C ARG A 15 -34.61 -4.49 23.43
N PHE A 16 -33.48 -3.79 23.24
CA PHE A 16 -32.20 -4.44 22.90
C PHE A 16 -31.48 -5.04 24.12
N GLN A 17 -31.73 -4.55 25.34
CA GLN A 17 -31.17 -5.14 26.56
C GLN A 17 -31.93 -6.41 26.98
N GLU A 18 -33.25 -6.44 26.80
CA GLU A 18 -34.09 -7.61 27.08
C GLU A 18 -33.83 -8.77 26.08
N LEU A 19 -33.24 -8.49 24.92
CA LEU A 19 -32.84 -9.48 23.92
C LEU A 19 -31.52 -10.20 24.23
N ASP A 20 -30.71 -9.69 25.17
CA ASP A 20 -29.42 -10.29 25.53
C ASP A 20 -29.52 -11.30 26.69
N ASP A 21 -30.63 -11.25 27.46
CA ASP A 21 -30.94 -12.21 28.54
C ASP A 21 -31.53 -13.55 28.05
N ILE A 22 -31.64 -13.73 26.73
CA ILE A 22 -32.05 -15.00 26.15
C ILE A 22 -30.87 -15.98 26.22
N SER A 23 -31.09 -17.16 26.81
CA SER A 23 -30.10 -18.23 26.84
C SER A 23 -29.62 -18.59 25.43
N GLU A 24 -28.32 -18.78 25.25
CA GLU A 24 -27.69 -19.14 23.96
C GLU A 24 -28.33 -20.36 23.27
N ALA A 25 -28.92 -21.26 24.05
CA ALA A 25 -29.67 -22.41 23.53
C ALA A 25 -30.97 -21.99 22.81
N GLU A 26 -31.65 -20.97 23.33
CA GLU A 26 -32.90 -20.46 22.79
C GLU A 26 -32.64 -19.55 21.58
N LYS A 27 -31.52 -18.81 21.56
CA LYS A 27 -31.01 -18.12 20.37
C LYS A 27 -30.79 -19.10 19.21
N ARG A 28 -30.14 -20.25 19.45
CA ARG A 28 -29.91 -21.28 18.42
C ARG A 28 -31.20 -21.87 17.88
N ARG A 29 -32.17 -22.13 18.76
CA ARG A 29 -33.49 -22.62 18.36
C ARG A 29 -34.22 -21.61 17.47
N ILE A 30 -34.21 -20.33 17.81
CA ILE A 30 -34.85 -19.27 17.00
C ILE A 30 -34.18 -19.16 15.63
N ILE A 31 -32.85 -19.26 15.55
CA ILE A 31 -32.12 -19.24 14.27
C ILE A 31 -32.52 -20.43 13.38
N GLU A 32 -32.72 -21.61 13.97
CA GLU A 32 -33.17 -22.82 13.28
C GLU A 32 -34.65 -22.71 12.84
N GLU A 33 -35.54 -22.23 13.71
CA GLU A 33 -36.98 -22.11 13.45
C GLU A 33 -37.31 -20.98 12.45
N THR A 34 -36.61 -19.84 12.53
CA THR A 34 -36.86 -18.69 11.63
C THR A 34 -36.29 -18.88 10.23
N GLY A 35 -35.43 -19.88 10.03
CA GLY A 35 -34.85 -20.20 8.73
C GLY A 35 -34.01 -19.06 8.12
N ILE A 36 -33.60 -18.07 8.93
CA ILE A 36 -32.83 -16.89 8.51
C ILE A 36 -31.52 -17.31 7.82
N LEU A 37 -30.91 -18.39 8.30
CA LEU A 37 -29.67 -18.95 7.73
C LEU A 37 -29.81 -19.46 6.29
N LYS A 38 -31.03 -19.79 5.83
CA LYS A 38 -31.30 -20.23 4.46
C LYS A 38 -31.52 -19.09 3.48
N LYS A 39 -31.70 -17.85 3.96
CA LYS A 39 -31.94 -16.67 3.13
C LYS A 39 -30.66 -15.93 2.73
N ILE A 40 -29.49 -16.36 3.21
CA ILE A 40 -28.21 -15.81 2.75
C ILE A 40 -27.92 -16.45 1.39
N PRO A 41 -27.84 -15.67 0.29
CA PRO A 41 -27.46 -16.20 -1.01
C PRO A 41 -26.04 -16.77 -0.90
N LYS A 42 -25.90 -18.10 -0.99
CA LYS A 42 -24.63 -18.76 -1.23
C LYS A 42 -24.15 -18.34 -2.63
N PRO A 43 -23.04 -17.60 -2.80
CA PRO A 43 -22.39 -17.54 -4.11
C PRO A 43 -21.95 -18.95 -4.48
N ALA A 44 -22.34 -19.38 -5.68
CA ALA A 44 -22.17 -20.72 -6.19
C ALA A 44 -20.69 -21.17 -6.19
N SER A 45 -20.41 -22.16 -5.33
CA SER A 45 -19.58 -23.34 -5.58
C SER A 45 -18.42 -23.25 -6.59
N LYS A 46 -17.19 -23.26 -6.07
CA LYS A 46 -16.14 -24.19 -6.54
C LYS A 46 -15.45 -24.84 -5.34
N GLN A 47 -15.68 -26.13 -5.15
CA GLN A 47 -14.92 -27.07 -4.31
C GLN A 47 -15.27 -28.50 -4.80
N PRO A 48 -14.48 -29.58 -4.52
CA PRO A 48 -13.44 -29.71 -3.49
C PRO A 48 -12.15 -30.51 -3.85
N SER A 49 -11.10 -30.39 -3.00
CA SER A 49 -10.30 -31.49 -2.40
C SER A 49 -9.07 -30.85 -1.72
N SER A 50 -9.09 -30.48 -0.43
CA SER A 50 -8.94 -31.27 0.81
C SER A 50 -7.59 -31.98 1.00
N ALA A 51 -6.68 -31.33 1.72
CA ALA A 51 -5.90 -31.94 2.81
C ALA A 51 -5.60 -30.87 3.87
N GLN A 52 -6.07 -31.13 5.09
CA GLN A 52 -5.89 -30.37 6.34
C GLN A 52 -4.39 -30.11 6.64
N THR A 53 -4.02 -29.06 7.38
CA THR A 53 -3.99 -29.09 8.86
C THR A 53 -3.92 -27.69 9.46
N LYS A 54 -4.68 -27.53 10.55
CA LYS A 54 -4.83 -26.37 11.44
C LYS A 54 -3.51 -25.92 12.08
N GLY A 55 -3.39 -24.62 12.36
CA GLY A 55 -2.47 -24.11 13.38
C GLY A 55 -2.50 -22.59 13.50
N ALA A 56 -3.01 -22.09 14.63
CA ALA A 56 -2.85 -20.75 15.20
C ALA A 56 -3.42 -19.55 14.39
N SER A 57 -4.60 -19.14 14.83
CA SER A 57 -5.19 -17.81 14.65
C SER A 57 -4.36 -16.72 15.32
N ASP A 58 -3.72 -15.86 14.51
CA ASP A 58 -3.36 -14.50 14.91
C ASP A 58 -4.60 -13.59 14.71
N PRO A 59 -5.11 -12.90 15.76
CA PRO A 59 -6.10 -11.86 15.59
C PRO A 59 -5.37 -10.53 15.42
N ALA A 60 -4.94 -10.22 14.20
CA ALA A 60 -4.45 -8.89 13.82
C ALA A 60 -4.69 -8.65 12.32
N LYS A 61 -5.94 -8.75 11.89
CA LYS A 61 -6.39 -8.27 10.57
C LYS A 61 -7.78 -7.69 10.74
N ASP A 62 -7.84 -6.41 11.10
CA ASP A 62 -9.10 -5.66 11.15
C ASP A 62 -8.84 -4.15 10.94
N GLY A 63 -8.00 -3.83 9.94
CA GLY A 63 -7.72 -2.43 9.60
C GLY A 63 -7.01 -2.17 8.28
N ASP A 64 -6.63 -3.20 7.55
CA ASP A 64 -5.82 -3.07 6.33
C ASP A 64 -6.65 -3.22 5.05
N ASP A 65 -7.75 -3.98 5.08
CA ASP A 65 -8.55 -4.26 3.88
C ASP A 65 -9.22 -2.99 3.32
N ASP A 66 -9.69 -2.10 4.20
CA ASP A 66 -10.30 -0.81 3.83
C ASP A 66 -9.27 0.16 3.20
N ALA A 67 -8.01 0.08 3.64
CA ALA A 67 -6.93 0.94 3.16
C ALA A 67 -6.49 0.53 1.75
N TYR A 68 -6.50 -0.76 1.42
CA TYR A 68 -6.23 -1.25 0.08
C TYR A 68 -7.38 -0.95 -0.90
N GLU A 69 -8.64 -1.00 -0.43
CA GLU A 69 -9.80 -0.65 -1.27
C GLU A 69 -9.81 0.84 -1.64
N LEU A 70 -9.52 1.73 -0.68
CA LEU A 70 -9.36 3.17 -0.94
C LEU A 70 -8.14 3.47 -1.83
N ALA A 71 -7.06 2.70 -1.69
CA ALA A 71 -5.84 2.85 -2.48
C ALA A 71 -6.03 2.47 -3.96
N ASP A 72 -7.00 1.60 -4.27
CA ASP A 72 -7.43 1.28 -5.64
C ASP A 72 -8.38 2.35 -6.20
N GLU A 73 -9.18 3.02 -5.35
CA GLU A 73 -10.08 4.11 -5.77
C GLU A 73 -9.32 5.40 -6.15
N VAL A 74 -8.20 5.71 -5.48
CA VAL A 74 -7.40 6.93 -5.74
C VAL A 74 -5.90 6.66 -5.99
N PRO A 75 -5.55 6.00 -7.11
CA PRO A 75 -4.16 5.61 -7.41
C PRO A 75 -3.19 6.79 -7.50
N PHE A 76 -3.69 7.99 -7.82
CA PHE A 76 -2.89 9.20 -7.85
C PHE A 76 -2.42 9.64 -6.45
N LEU A 77 -3.29 9.58 -5.44
CA LEU A 77 -2.98 10.04 -4.09
C LEU A 77 -1.96 9.10 -3.43
N VAL A 78 -2.10 7.80 -3.67
CA VAL A 78 -1.14 6.78 -3.26
C VAL A 78 0.22 7.00 -3.92
N ALA A 79 0.25 7.22 -5.25
CA ALA A 79 1.48 7.52 -5.97
C ALA A 79 2.15 8.81 -5.45
N LEU A 80 1.37 9.86 -5.16
CA LEU A 80 1.87 11.09 -4.56
C LEU A 80 2.51 10.82 -3.20
N LEU A 81 1.84 10.03 -2.34
CA LEU A 81 2.34 9.67 -1.01
C LEU A 81 3.68 8.92 -1.09
N TYR A 82 3.84 8.01 -2.05
CA TYR A 82 5.12 7.31 -2.30
C TYR A 82 6.19 8.19 -2.95
N THR A 83 5.80 9.25 -3.66
CA THR A 83 6.75 10.17 -4.31
C THR A 83 7.50 11.03 -3.29
N PHE A 84 6.88 11.38 -2.16
CA PHE A 84 7.53 12.13 -1.09
C PHE A 84 8.80 11.44 -0.54
N PRO A 85 8.74 10.20 0.01
CA PRO A 85 9.93 9.52 0.50
C PRO A 85 10.93 9.23 -0.63
N ALA A 86 10.48 8.92 -1.85
CA ALA A 86 11.37 8.73 -2.99
C ALA A 86 12.17 10.00 -3.34
N THR A 87 11.54 11.17 -3.25
CA THR A 87 12.22 12.45 -3.49
C THR A 87 13.23 12.77 -2.38
N PHE A 88 12.94 12.39 -1.13
CA PHE A 88 13.89 12.49 -0.03
C PHE A 88 15.12 11.60 -0.23
N ILE A 89 14.90 10.35 -0.66
CA ILE A 89 15.99 9.42 -0.99
C ILE A 89 16.85 10.00 -2.11
N TYR A 90 16.21 10.51 -3.17
CA TYR A 90 16.91 11.17 -4.28
C TYR A 90 17.80 12.31 -3.79
N GLY A 91 17.26 13.25 -3.01
CA GLY A 91 18.02 14.38 -2.48
C GLY A 91 19.14 13.95 -1.53
N THR A 92 18.93 12.90 -0.73
CA THR A 92 19.95 12.36 0.17
C THR A 92 21.12 11.79 -0.63
N PHE A 93 20.86 10.99 -1.66
CA PHE A 93 21.94 10.46 -2.51
C PHE A 93 22.63 11.54 -3.33
N GLU A 94 21.92 12.60 -3.68
CA GLU A 94 22.51 13.78 -4.31
C GLU A 94 23.60 14.39 -3.40
N VAL A 95 23.27 14.64 -2.12
CA VAL A 95 24.23 15.13 -1.13
C VAL A 95 25.38 14.14 -0.94
N LEU A 96 25.10 12.84 -0.83
CA LEU A 96 26.13 11.82 -0.64
C LEU A 96 27.13 11.80 -1.80
N VAL A 97 26.66 11.88 -3.05
CA VAL A 97 27.55 11.96 -4.21
C VAL A 97 28.40 13.22 -4.15
N GLN A 98 27.82 14.38 -3.81
CA GLN A 98 28.61 15.61 -3.70
C GLN A 98 29.67 15.54 -2.59
N GLN A 99 29.31 14.96 -1.43
CA GLN A 99 30.23 14.74 -0.32
C GLN A 99 31.35 13.74 -0.64
N GLN A 100 31.05 12.66 -1.38
CA GLN A 100 32.05 11.65 -1.79
C GLN A 100 33.18 12.23 -2.65
N TYR A 101 32.91 13.31 -3.37
CA TYR A 101 33.89 13.98 -4.24
C TYR A 101 34.42 15.30 -3.66
N GLY A 102 34.11 15.63 -2.40
CA GLY A 102 34.56 16.85 -1.76
C GLY A 102 34.06 18.13 -2.46
N MET A 103 32.90 18.07 -3.12
CA MET A 103 32.28 19.24 -3.74
C MET A 103 31.44 20.01 -2.71
N ASP A 104 31.51 21.33 -2.78
CA ASP A 104 30.61 22.20 -2.01
C ASP A 104 29.17 21.99 -2.48
N TRP A 105 28.27 21.71 -1.53
CA TRP A 105 26.86 21.50 -1.79
C TRP A 105 26.03 22.54 -1.04
N THR A 106 25.05 23.13 -1.72
CA THR A 106 24.12 24.07 -1.11
C THR A 106 22.74 23.43 -1.01
N ALA A 107 22.08 23.51 0.15
CA ALA A 107 20.76 22.91 0.36
C ALA A 107 19.72 23.38 -0.68
N LEU A 108 19.77 24.65 -1.11
CA LEU A 108 18.91 25.19 -2.17
C LEU A 108 19.13 24.53 -3.53
N GLU A 109 20.37 24.16 -3.87
CA GLU A 109 20.66 23.47 -5.13
C GLU A 109 20.13 22.05 -5.12
N VAL A 110 20.31 21.34 -4.00
CA VAL A 110 19.77 19.98 -3.80
C VAL A 110 18.25 20.01 -3.88
N LEU A 111 17.62 20.97 -3.21
CA LEU A 111 16.17 21.15 -3.25
C LEU A 111 15.70 21.47 -4.67
N GLY A 112 16.39 22.37 -5.39
CA GLY A 112 16.08 22.71 -6.77
C GLY A 112 16.17 21.51 -7.71
N LYS A 113 17.16 20.63 -7.53
CA LYS A 113 17.26 19.36 -8.29
C LYS A 113 16.18 18.37 -7.89
N SER A 114 15.87 18.26 -6.60
CA SER A 114 14.83 17.36 -6.09
C SER A 114 13.44 17.75 -6.59
N VAL A 115 13.11 19.04 -6.61
CA VAL A 115 11.86 19.57 -7.19
C VAL A 115 11.77 19.30 -8.69
N LYS A 116 12.89 19.39 -9.42
CA LYS A 116 12.94 19.02 -10.84
C LYS A 116 12.77 17.51 -11.07
N ALA A 117 13.28 16.68 -10.16
CA ALA A 117 13.13 15.22 -10.22
C ALA A 117 11.74 14.74 -9.80
N PHE A 118 11.04 15.50 -8.94
CA PHE A 118 9.71 15.18 -8.42
C PHE A 118 8.67 14.79 -9.50
N PRO A 119 8.43 15.57 -10.58
CA PRO A 119 7.43 15.19 -11.59
C PRO A 119 7.81 13.93 -12.37
N MET A 120 9.11 13.70 -12.58
CA MET A 120 9.60 12.48 -13.23
C MET A 120 9.35 11.26 -12.34
N LEU A 121 9.70 11.36 -11.04
CA LEU A 121 9.46 10.31 -10.06
C LEU A 121 7.97 10.05 -9.87
N LEU A 122 7.15 11.10 -9.79
CA LEU A 122 5.70 10.99 -9.69
C LEU A 122 5.10 10.22 -10.87
N THR A 123 5.53 10.55 -12.08
CA THR A 123 5.04 9.88 -13.31
C THR A 123 5.45 8.41 -13.32
N PHE A 124 6.71 8.13 -12.97
CA PHE A 124 7.23 6.77 -12.90
C PHE A 124 6.48 5.93 -11.85
N ILE A 125 6.32 6.45 -10.63
CA ILE A 125 5.62 5.79 -9.53
C ILE A 125 4.14 5.60 -9.86
N TYR A 126 3.48 6.61 -10.42
CA TYR A 126 2.08 6.53 -10.83
C TYR A 126 1.87 5.45 -11.90
N PHE A 127 2.71 5.41 -12.92
CA PHE A 127 2.62 4.40 -13.98
C PHE A 127 2.82 3.00 -13.43
N THR A 128 3.84 2.82 -12.60
CA THR A 128 4.18 1.53 -11.99
C THR A 128 3.07 1.05 -11.05
N TYR A 129 2.48 1.97 -10.27
CA TYR A 129 1.34 1.69 -9.41
C TYR A 129 0.09 1.32 -10.21
N LYS A 130 -0.23 2.08 -11.26
CA LYS A 130 -1.42 1.85 -12.11
C LYS A 130 -1.43 0.47 -12.76
N PHE A 131 -0.28 -0.02 -13.19
CA PHE A 131 -0.17 -1.31 -13.88
C PHE A 131 0.28 -2.47 -12.97
N ARG A 132 0.31 -2.24 -11.65
CA ARG A 132 0.73 -3.22 -10.63
C ARG A 132 0.06 -4.59 -10.73
N SER A 133 -1.21 -4.63 -11.10
CA SER A 133 -1.98 -5.89 -11.21
C SER A 133 -1.48 -6.81 -12.34
N GLN A 134 -0.78 -6.26 -13.35
CA GLN A 134 -0.40 -7.03 -14.53
C GLN A 134 0.93 -7.77 -14.32
N THR A 135 0.97 -9.07 -14.64
CA THR A 135 2.16 -9.93 -14.47
C THR A 135 3.38 -9.41 -15.24
N TRP A 136 3.18 -8.79 -16.40
CA TRP A 136 4.29 -8.20 -17.17
C TRP A 136 4.91 -7.00 -16.45
N MET A 137 4.12 -6.23 -15.70
CA MET A 137 4.63 -5.09 -14.92
C MET A 137 5.49 -5.60 -13.75
N LYS A 138 5.08 -6.70 -13.10
CA LYS A 138 5.89 -7.37 -12.07
C LYS A 138 7.23 -7.85 -12.64
N ALA A 139 7.22 -8.49 -13.81
CA ALA A 139 8.43 -8.93 -14.50
C ALA A 139 9.32 -7.74 -14.93
N PHE A 140 8.72 -6.67 -15.45
CA PHE A 140 9.41 -5.43 -15.79
C PHE A 140 10.09 -4.82 -14.57
N GLN A 141 9.37 -4.70 -13.44
CA GLN A 141 9.90 -4.11 -12.23
C GLN A 141 11.00 -4.96 -11.58
N TRP A 142 10.88 -6.29 -11.64
CA TRP A 142 11.96 -7.21 -11.26
C TRP A 142 13.22 -7.00 -12.10
N LEU A 143 13.07 -6.92 -13.42
CA LEU A 143 14.18 -6.70 -14.33
C LEU A 143 14.81 -5.31 -14.14
N THR A 144 14.00 -4.26 -14.04
CA THR A 144 14.46 -2.89 -13.80
C THR A 144 15.19 -2.79 -12.46
N SER A 145 14.66 -3.39 -11.40
CA SER A 145 15.30 -3.38 -10.08
C SER A 145 16.65 -4.11 -10.11
N THR A 146 16.70 -5.30 -10.71
CA THR A 146 17.94 -6.08 -10.82
C THR A 146 18.99 -5.36 -11.66
N ALA A 147 18.59 -4.81 -12.81
CA ALA A 147 19.48 -4.07 -13.70
C ALA A 147 19.96 -2.76 -13.06
N ALA A 148 19.08 -2.01 -12.39
CA ALA A 148 19.43 -0.77 -11.71
C ALA A 148 20.42 -1.02 -10.55
N GLY A 149 20.20 -2.06 -9.74
CA GLY A 149 21.12 -2.44 -8.67
C GLY A 149 22.49 -2.90 -9.18
N ALA A 150 22.51 -3.75 -10.22
CA ALA A 150 23.77 -4.21 -10.83
C ALA A 150 24.53 -3.03 -11.48
N TYR A 151 23.83 -2.15 -12.19
CA TYR A 151 24.43 -0.97 -12.80
C TYR A 151 24.94 0.01 -11.74
N PHE A 152 24.21 0.22 -10.65
CA PHE A 152 24.65 1.06 -9.54
C PHE A 152 25.96 0.55 -8.92
N MET A 153 26.05 -0.76 -8.66
CA MET A 153 27.27 -1.38 -8.13
C MET A 153 28.44 -1.23 -9.11
N TYR A 154 28.19 -1.43 -10.40
CA TYR A 154 29.20 -1.23 -11.44
C TYR A 154 29.71 0.22 -11.46
N LEU A 155 28.81 1.21 -11.38
CA LEU A 155 29.17 2.62 -11.33
C LEU A 155 29.99 2.94 -10.07
N ASN A 156 29.60 2.41 -8.91
CA ASN A 156 30.32 2.68 -7.66
C ASN A 156 31.75 2.10 -7.68
N LEU A 157 31.94 0.93 -8.29
CA LEU A 157 33.23 0.23 -8.30
C LEU A 157 34.19 0.73 -9.41
N TYR A 158 33.65 1.11 -10.58
CA TYR A 158 34.47 1.40 -11.77
C TYR A 158 34.44 2.85 -12.27
N ALA A 159 33.60 3.74 -11.70
CA ALA A 159 33.51 5.13 -12.16
C ALA A 159 34.25 6.11 -11.23
N PRO A 160 35.52 6.49 -11.51
CA PRO A 160 36.19 7.57 -10.79
C PRO A 160 35.70 8.97 -11.19
N ALA A 161 34.83 9.07 -12.22
CA ALA A 161 34.40 10.35 -12.78
C ALA A 161 33.06 10.84 -12.20
N VAL A 162 33.09 12.05 -11.60
CA VAL A 162 31.94 12.77 -11.04
C VAL A 162 30.75 12.84 -12.01
N GLY A 163 31.02 13.02 -13.31
CA GLY A 163 29.97 13.13 -14.33
C GLY A 163 29.09 11.89 -14.45
N ILE A 164 29.65 10.71 -14.21
CA ILE A 164 28.93 9.43 -14.29
C ILE A 164 28.16 9.19 -12.98
N MET A 165 28.76 9.51 -11.83
CA MET A 165 28.10 9.37 -10.52
C MET A 165 26.92 10.32 -10.31
N ARG A 166 26.80 11.40 -11.09
CA ARG A 166 25.61 12.27 -11.07
C ARG A 166 24.31 11.56 -11.48
N GLN A 167 24.39 10.40 -12.13
CA GLN A 167 23.21 9.59 -12.49
C GLN A 167 22.79 8.64 -11.36
N CYS A 168 23.67 8.37 -10.39
CA CYS A 168 23.42 7.44 -9.28
C CYS A 168 22.19 7.78 -8.42
N PRO A 169 21.92 9.06 -8.07
CA PRO A 169 20.78 9.38 -7.21
C PRO A 169 19.44 8.94 -7.80
N GLY A 170 19.25 9.13 -9.12
CA GLY A 170 18.06 8.66 -9.82
C GLY A 170 17.99 7.13 -9.87
N LEU A 171 19.10 6.50 -10.24
CA LEU A 171 19.20 5.04 -10.38
C LEU A 171 18.89 4.31 -9.07
N ILE A 172 19.47 4.77 -7.95
CA ILE A 172 19.24 4.20 -6.63
C ILE A 172 17.80 4.42 -6.17
N THR A 173 17.23 5.59 -6.44
CA THR A 173 15.83 5.87 -6.06
C THR A 173 14.88 4.91 -6.79
N VAL A 174 15.10 4.69 -8.09
CA VAL A 174 14.34 3.71 -8.88
C VAL A 174 14.57 2.28 -8.37
N TRP A 175 15.80 1.94 -8.00
CA TRP A 175 16.15 0.62 -7.47
C TRP A 175 15.49 0.34 -6.10
N ILE A 176 15.61 1.26 -5.14
CA ILE A 176 15.00 1.14 -3.80
C ILE A 176 13.48 1.08 -3.91
N TYR A 177 12.88 1.95 -4.73
CA TYR A 177 11.46 1.88 -5.02
C TYR A 177 11.10 0.53 -5.66
N GLY A 178 11.89 0.08 -6.64
CA GLY A 178 11.74 -1.20 -7.32
C GLY A 178 11.71 -2.37 -6.35
N ILE A 179 12.66 -2.45 -5.42
CA ILE A 179 12.71 -3.48 -4.36
C ILE A 179 11.49 -3.37 -3.44
N PHE A 180 11.19 -2.16 -2.95
CA PHE A 180 10.09 -1.92 -2.03
C PHE A 180 8.74 -2.33 -2.62
N MET A 181 8.54 -2.07 -3.92
CA MET A 181 7.33 -2.46 -4.63
C MET A 181 7.36 -3.88 -5.20
N LEU A 182 8.50 -4.57 -5.16
CA LEU A 182 8.66 -5.92 -5.72
C LEU A 182 7.82 -6.95 -4.96
N ASP A 183 7.64 -6.73 -3.64
CA ASP A 183 6.93 -7.63 -2.75
C ASP A 183 5.43 -7.32 -2.64
N ASN A 184 4.87 -6.73 -3.70
CA ASN A 184 3.45 -6.51 -3.80
C ASN A 184 2.68 -7.78 -4.19
N LEU A 185 2.57 -8.56 -3.11
CA LEU A 185 1.72 -9.67 -2.72
C LEU A 185 1.98 -11.07 -3.31
N PRO A 186 1.78 -12.12 -2.46
CA PRO A 186 1.78 -13.55 -2.79
C PRO A 186 0.82 -13.96 -3.91
#